data_AF-A0A9E5UZ46-F1
#
_entry.id   AF-A0A9E5UZ46-F1
#
_cell.length_a   1.000
_cell.length_b   1.000
_cell.length_c   1.000
_cell.angle_alpha   90.00
_cell.angle_beta   90.00
_cell.angle_gamma   90.00
#
_symmetry.space_group_name_H-M   'P 1'
#
loop_
_entity.id
_entity.type
_entity.pdbx_description
1 polymer ?
#
loop_
_entity_poly.entity_id
_entity_poly.type
_entity_poly.pdbx_seq_one_letter_code
_entity_poly.pdbx_strand_id
1 'polypeptide(L)'
;MKSLNRDAPHDSQDHSESQGQDEQGNALVHQPTAAAPRAKFNLRSLMQGDLGFIPVILTLALITIYFQITTSGVFLEARNLSNLTQQIVTIGILSIAAVLVLLLGEIDLSLAAVAQACAAIMATVSVYQGWNPWLAMLAGLLAGALIGLVNGFFIAVLRVPSFIVTLAGSIAYSGLLLVVMGRQTTLVVRDPVIRSLAPTYLNPVLGWGIPLVCLGLYALGVWYERRRRSQAVVPFGIPPKRHYSLLEPPPLQSF
;
A
#
# COMPACT_ATOMS: atom_id res chain seq x y z
N MET A 1 64.86 -19.86 67.39
CA MET A 1 65.41 -18.57 67.89
C MET A 1 64.68 -17.47 67.13
N LYS A 2 63.62 -16.81 67.60
CA LYS A 2 63.45 -15.97 68.81
C LYS A 2 64.66 -15.03 68.99
N SER A 3 64.51 -13.74 68.65
CA SER A 3 64.21 -12.69 69.66
C SER A 3 64.48 -11.25 69.17
N LEU A 4 63.56 -10.35 69.57
CA LEU A 4 63.73 -8.92 69.93
C LEU A 4 63.95 -7.93 68.78
N ASN A 5 62.96 -7.12 68.39
CA ASN A 5 62.27 -6.03 69.10
C ASN A 5 63.19 -4.86 69.51
N ARG A 6 62.92 -3.68 68.93
CA ARG A 6 63.09 -2.38 69.57
C ARG A 6 61.94 -1.46 69.13
N ASP A 7 61.13 -1.11 70.12
CA ASP A 7 60.22 0.03 70.20
C ASP A 7 60.99 1.37 69.92
N ALA A 8 60.42 2.53 69.60
CA ALA A 8 59.21 3.19 70.11
C ALA A 8 58.92 4.49 69.26
N PRO A 9 58.16 5.52 69.73
CA PRO A 9 56.84 5.92 69.21
C PRO A 9 56.80 7.38 68.71
N HIS A 10 55.65 7.85 68.19
CA HIS A 10 55.15 9.25 68.07
C HIS A 10 54.01 9.22 67.03
N ASP A 11 52.91 9.97 67.10
CA ASP A 11 52.32 10.89 68.05
C ASP A 11 50.84 10.99 67.65
N SER A 12 50.05 11.48 68.59
CA SER A 12 48.64 11.81 68.57
C SER A 12 48.18 12.82 67.50
N GLN A 13 46.84 12.86 67.32
CA GLN A 13 46.01 13.85 66.59
C GLN A 13 45.81 13.50 65.10
N ASP A 14 44.59 13.39 64.55
CA ASP A 14 43.56 14.44 64.55
C ASP A 14 42.15 13.84 64.32
N HIS A 15 41.22 14.21 65.20
CA HIS A 15 39.78 14.08 65.01
C HIS A 15 39.26 15.46 64.61
N SER A 16 39.06 15.78 63.31
CA SER A 16 38.18 16.91 62.91
C SER A 16 38.03 17.16 61.40
N GLU A 17 37.65 16.18 60.56
CA GLU A 17 37.28 16.50 59.15
C GLU A 17 36.05 15.71 58.64
N SER A 18 34.88 15.93 59.26
CA SER A 18 33.60 15.39 58.76
C SER A 18 32.47 16.44 58.72
N GLN A 19 32.79 17.72 58.47
CA GLN A 19 31.77 18.79 58.40
C GLN A 19 31.98 19.78 57.25
N GLY A 20 32.50 19.32 56.11
CA GLY A 20 32.74 20.18 54.94
C GLY A 20 32.04 19.79 53.63
N GLN A 21 31.21 18.73 53.62
CA GLN A 21 30.67 18.18 52.37
C GLN A 21 29.18 18.46 52.10
N ASP A 22 28.44 19.05 53.04
CA ASP A 22 26.99 19.22 52.90
C ASP A 22 26.57 20.57 52.27
N GLU A 23 27.50 21.51 52.05
CA GLU A 23 27.18 22.83 51.47
C GLU A 23 27.49 22.96 49.95
N GLN A 24 27.96 21.90 49.28
CA GLN A 24 28.11 21.89 47.81
C GLN A 24 26.85 21.40 47.08
N GLY A 25 25.76 21.14 47.81
CA GLY A 25 24.55 20.52 47.27
C GLY A 25 23.52 21.46 46.61
N ASN A 26 23.67 22.79 46.65
CA ASN A 26 22.58 23.65 46.18
C ASN A 26 23.01 25.04 45.69
N ALA A 27 23.85 25.08 44.66
CA ALA A 27 24.03 26.32 43.89
C ALA A 27 24.18 26.05 42.38
N LEU A 28 23.09 26.35 41.67
CA LEU A 28 23.10 27.03 40.38
C LEU A 28 23.71 26.30 39.17
N VAL A 29 22.91 25.50 38.46
CA VAL A 29 22.75 25.67 37.00
C VAL A 29 21.36 25.19 36.56
N HIS A 30 20.35 26.06 36.61
CA HIS A 30 19.22 25.95 35.69
C HIS A 30 19.76 26.24 34.28
N GLN A 31 20.22 25.21 33.58
CA GLN A 31 20.53 25.30 32.16
C GLN A 31 19.22 25.68 31.45
N PRO A 32 19.19 26.73 30.61
CA PRO A 32 18.02 27.00 29.79
C PRO A 32 17.77 25.75 28.95
N THR A 33 16.56 25.18 29.07
CA THR A 33 16.12 24.05 28.25
C THR A 33 16.37 24.43 26.79
N ALA A 34 17.40 23.86 26.18
CA ALA A 34 17.76 24.13 24.80
C ALA A 34 16.51 23.90 23.94
N ALA A 35 16.10 24.93 23.22
CA ALA A 35 14.93 24.91 22.36
C ALA A 35 14.95 23.65 21.49
N ALA A 36 13.81 22.95 21.43
CA ALA A 36 13.63 21.75 20.62
C ALA A 36 14.22 21.96 19.21
N PRO A 37 14.94 20.98 18.64
CA PRO A 37 15.56 21.16 17.34
C PRO A 37 14.46 21.45 16.32
N ARG A 38 14.45 22.67 15.76
CA ARG A 38 13.64 22.99 14.58
C ARG A 38 14.04 22.00 13.48
N ALA A 39 13.16 21.05 13.18
CA ALA A 39 13.38 20.06 12.15
C ALA A 39 13.70 20.81 10.84
N LYS A 40 14.96 20.74 10.41
CA LYS A 40 15.38 21.30 9.13
C LYS A 40 14.69 20.47 8.06
N PHE A 41 13.77 21.09 7.32
CA PHE A 41 12.99 20.44 6.29
C PHE A 41 13.93 19.98 5.17
N ASN A 42 14.25 18.68 5.15
CA ASN A 42 15.22 18.13 4.23
C ASN A 42 14.47 17.57 3.02
N LEU A 43 14.67 18.15 1.84
CA LEU A 43 13.94 17.75 0.63
C LEU A 43 14.20 16.28 0.25
N ARG A 44 15.37 15.75 0.62
CA ARG A 44 15.73 14.33 0.44
C ARG A 44 15.03 13.41 1.44
N SER A 45 14.68 13.86 2.65
CA SER A 45 13.94 13.04 3.63
C SER A 45 12.45 12.93 3.31
N LEU A 46 11.90 13.83 2.48
CA LEU A 46 10.57 13.66 1.87
C LEU A 46 10.54 12.50 0.86
N MET A 47 11.67 12.21 0.23
CA MET A 47 11.77 11.20 -0.84
C MET A 47 12.27 9.84 -0.36
N GLN A 48 12.83 9.74 0.86
CA GLN A 48 13.54 8.54 1.34
C GLN A 48 12.97 7.94 2.65
N GLY A 49 11.68 8.15 2.97
CA GLY A 49 11.02 7.57 4.16
C GLY A 49 9.49 7.43 4.05
N ASP A 50 8.80 7.17 5.19
CA ASP A 50 7.33 7.01 5.37
C ASP A 50 6.44 8.11 4.73
N LEU A 51 7.06 9.18 4.21
CA LEU A 51 6.44 10.30 3.52
C LEU A 51 6.45 10.16 1.97
N GLY A 52 6.74 8.97 1.44
CA GLY A 52 6.77 8.67 -0.01
C GLY A 52 5.47 8.97 -0.78
N PHE A 53 4.36 9.23 -0.09
CA PHE A 53 3.09 9.66 -0.69
C PHE A 53 3.00 11.18 -0.90
N ILE A 54 3.87 12.00 -0.28
CA ILE A 54 3.83 13.47 -0.41
C ILE A 54 4.00 13.93 -1.86
N PRO A 55 4.97 13.40 -2.65
CA PRO A 55 5.08 13.75 -4.06
C PRO A 55 3.78 13.47 -4.82
N VAL A 56 3.09 12.35 -4.53
CA VAL A 56 1.82 11.99 -5.16
C VAL A 56 0.72 13.00 -4.83
N ILE A 57 0.57 13.39 -3.55
CA ILE A 57 -0.41 14.41 -3.13
C ILE A 57 -0.08 15.76 -3.76
N LEU A 58 1.19 16.16 -3.77
CA LEU A 58 1.62 17.41 -4.37
C LEU A 58 1.31 17.44 -5.88
N THR A 59 1.64 16.37 -6.60
CA THR A 59 1.30 16.22 -8.03
C THR A 59 -0.21 16.28 -8.25
N LEU A 60 -1.00 15.58 -7.43
CA LEU A 60 -2.46 15.62 -7.54
C LEU A 60 -3.02 17.04 -7.31
N ALA A 61 -2.50 17.75 -6.30
CA ALA A 61 -2.90 19.13 -6.02
C ALA A 61 -2.53 20.06 -7.19
N LEU A 62 -1.32 19.94 -7.74
CA LEU A 62 -0.88 20.73 -8.88
C LEU A 62 -1.74 20.49 -10.13
N ILE A 63 -2.01 19.23 -10.46
CA ILE A 63 -2.89 18.86 -11.59
C ILE A 63 -4.30 19.42 -11.37
N THR A 64 -4.83 19.29 -10.15
CA THR A 64 -6.16 19.78 -9.81
C THR A 64 -6.25 21.30 -9.96
N ILE A 65 -5.28 22.05 -9.43
CA ILE A 65 -5.25 23.52 -9.55
C ILE A 65 -5.12 23.93 -11.01
N TYR A 66 -4.22 23.29 -11.76
CA TYR A 66 -4.00 23.57 -13.17
C TYR A 66 -5.30 23.40 -13.98
N PHE A 67 -5.98 22.26 -13.84
CA PHE A 67 -7.23 22.03 -14.57
C PHE A 67 -8.37 22.90 -14.04
N GLN A 68 -8.44 23.18 -12.74
CA GLN A 68 -9.48 24.06 -12.20
C GLN A 68 -9.37 25.49 -12.77
N ILE A 69 -8.16 26.02 -12.93
CA ILE A 69 -7.93 27.34 -13.53
C ILE A 69 -8.20 27.31 -15.04
N THR A 70 -7.60 26.36 -15.76
CA THR A 70 -7.67 26.31 -17.24
C THR A 70 -9.07 25.95 -17.76
N THR A 71 -9.88 25.25 -16.96
CA THR A 71 -11.27 24.91 -17.31
C THR A 71 -12.30 25.89 -16.77
N SER A 72 -11.87 27.05 -16.23
CA SER A 72 -12.77 28.05 -15.64
C SER A 72 -13.69 27.48 -14.55
N GLY A 73 -13.21 26.50 -13.78
CA GLY A 73 -13.93 25.91 -12.66
C GLY A 73 -14.64 24.58 -12.93
N VAL A 74 -14.73 24.13 -14.19
CA VAL A 74 -15.48 22.93 -14.59
C VAL A 74 -14.87 21.63 -14.05
N PHE A 75 -13.55 21.61 -13.78
CA PHE A 75 -12.85 20.41 -13.32
C PHE A 75 -13.40 19.86 -11.98
N LEU A 76 -13.69 20.72 -11.01
CA LEU A 76 -14.23 20.32 -9.70
C LEU A 76 -15.77 20.27 -9.64
N GLU A 77 -16.47 20.43 -10.77
CA GLU A 77 -17.92 20.27 -10.79
C GLU A 77 -18.35 18.84 -10.45
N ALA A 78 -19.49 18.71 -9.77
CA ALA A 78 -20.04 17.42 -9.35
C ALA A 78 -20.20 16.43 -10.51
N ARG A 79 -20.53 16.93 -11.72
CA ARG A 79 -20.64 16.10 -12.93
C ARG A 79 -19.29 15.52 -13.33
N ASN A 80 -18.22 16.32 -13.31
CA ASN A 80 -16.89 15.85 -13.65
C ASN A 80 -16.36 14.88 -12.60
N LEU A 81 -16.52 15.19 -11.31
CA LEU A 81 -16.13 14.27 -10.23
C LEU A 81 -16.88 12.93 -10.30
N SER A 82 -18.17 12.96 -10.65
CA SER A 82 -18.96 11.73 -10.85
C SER A 82 -18.44 10.91 -12.03
N ASN A 83 -18.11 11.55 -13.15
CA ASN A 83 -17.54 10.88 -14.33
C ASN A 83 -16.15 10.29 -14.03
N LEU A 84 -15.29 11.04 -13.34
CA LEU A 84 -13.97 10.57 -12.91
C LEU A 84 -14.11 9.36 -11.98
N THR A 85 -15.03 9.41 -11.03
CA THR A 85 -15.30 8.29 -10.11
C THR A 85 -15.75 7.04 -10.89
N GLN A 86 -16.64 7.18 -11.87
CA GLN A 86 -17.05 6.06 -12.72
C GLN A 86 -15.89 5.46 -13.52
N GLN A 87 -14.94 6.28 -14.01
CA GLN A 87 -13.74 5.79 -14.69
C GLN A 87 -12.80 5.04 -13.73
N ILE A 88 -12.64 5.55 -12.51
CA ILE A 88 -11.81 4.94 -11.47
C ILE A 88 -12.36 3.56 -11.08
N VAL A 89 -13.69 3.38 -11.01
CA VAL A 89 -14.31 2.08 -10.70
C VAL A 89 -13.87 1.00 -11.70
N THR A 90 -13.89 1.29 -12.99
CA THR A 90 -13.46 0.33 -14.03
C THR A 90 -12.00 -0.08 -13.86
N ILE A 91 -11.09 0.88 -13.67
CA ILE A 91 -9.66 0.61 -13.44
C ILE A 91 -9.45 -0.10 -12.10
N GLY A 92 -10.22 0.25 -11.08
CA GLY A 92 -10.16 -0.34 -9.73
C GLY A 92 -10.52 -1.82 -9.73
N ILE A 93 -11.59 -2.21 -10.42
CA ILE A 93 -11.98 -3.62 -10.58
C ILE A 93 -10.87 -4.41 -11.27
N LEU A 94 -10.29 -3.88 -12.35
CA LEU A 94 -9.14 -4.51 -13.00
C LEU A 94 -7.93 -4.59 -12.08
N SER A 95 -7.65 -3.55 -11.29
CA SER A 95 -6.55 -3.54 -10.34
C SER A 95 -6.70 -4.61 -9.26
N ILE A 96 -7.93 -4.83 -8.75
CA ILE A 96 -8.20 -5.91 -7.79
C ILE A 96 -7.93 -7.28 -8.43
N ALA A 97 -8.35 -7.49 -9.68
CA ALA A 97 -8.05 -8.72 -10.40
C ALA A 97 -6.52 -8.91 -10.60
N ALA A 98 -5.80 -7.84 -10.95
CA ALA A 98 -4.35 -7.88 -11.09
C ALA A 98 -3.64 -8.24 -9.77
N VAL A 99 -4.14 -7.73 -8.63
CA VAL A 99 -3.59 -8.09 -7.31
C VAL A 99 -3.70 -9.59 -7.05
N LEU A 100 -4.81 -10.24 -7.42
CA LEU A 100 -4.95 -11.69 -7.26
C LEU A 100 -3.89 -12.47 -8.05
N VAL A 101 -3.54 -12.01 -9.25
CA VAL A 101 -2.47 -12.61 -10.06
C VAL A 101 -1.10 -12.37 -9.42
N LEU A 102 -0.82 -11.15 -8.98
CA LEU A 102 0.45 -10.79 -8.36
C LEU A 102 0.70 -11.55 -7.04
N LEU A 103 -0.36 -11.86 -6.28
CA LEU A 103 -0.26 -12.68 -5.07
C LEU A 103 0.17 -14.12 -5.35
N LEU A 104 -0.10 -14.62 -6.56
CA LEU A 104 0.37 -15.94 -7.02
C LEU A 104 1.83 -15.90 -7.50
N GLY A 105 2.47 -14.72 -7.52
CA GLY A 105 3.83 -14.54 -8.03
C GLY A 105 3.92 -14.48 -9.55
N GLU A 106 2.78 -14.34 -10.24
CA GLU A 106 2.69 -14.31 -11.70
C GLU A 106 2.45 -12.88 -12.21
N ILE A 107 2.70 -12.66 -13.50
CA ILE A 107 2.36 -11.40 -14.19
C ILE A 107 1.30 -11.70 -15.26
N ASP A 108 0.22 -10.92 -15.28
CA ASP A 108 -0.83 -10.98 -16.32
C ASP A 108 -0.90 -9.68 -17.12
N LEU A 109 -0.41 -9.73 -18.35
CA LEU A 109 -0.47 -8.64 -19.32
C LEU A 109 -1.76 -8.67 -20.17
N SER A 110 -2.49 -9.79 -20.15
CA SER A 110 -3.69 -9.98 -20.97
C SER A 110 -4.95 -9.39 -20.35
N LEU A 111 -4.95 -9.11 -19.03
CA LEU A 111 -6.13 -8.70 -18.26
C LEU A 111 -7.00 -7.64 -18.96
N ALA A 112 -6.39 -6.57 -19.47
CA ALA A 112 -7.12 -5.49 -20.15
C ALA A 112 -7.69 -5.94 -21.51
N ALA A 113 -6.96 -6.76 -22.27
CA ALA A 113 -7.41 -7.30 -23.55
C ALA A 113 -8.57 -8.30 -23.36
N VAL A 114 -8.50 -9.13 -22.31
CA VAL A 114 -9.59 -10.04 -21.93
C VAL A 114 -10.84 -9.26 -21.57
N ALA A 115 -10.72 -8.21 -20.74
CA ALA A 115 -11.85 -7.38 -20.36
C ALA A 115 -12.53 -6.72 -21.58
N GLN A 116 -11.74 -6.19 -22.52
CA GLN A 116 -12.26 -5.60 -23.76
C GLN A 116 -12.94 -6.65 -24.65
N ALA A 117 -12.34 -7.83 -24.83
CA ALA A 117 -12.94 -8.91 -25.61
C ALA A 117 -14.28 -9.36 -25.01
N CYS A 118 -14.37 -9.49 -23.69
CA CYS A 118 -15.61 -9.84 -23.00
C CYS A 118 -16.68 -8.76 -23.16
N ALA A 119 -16.30 -7.49 -23.00
CA ALA A 119 -17.20 -6.35 -23.20
C ALA A 119 -17.72 -6.30 -24.65
N ALA A 120 -16.87 -6.58 -25.64
CA ALA A 120 -17.28 -6.62 -27.04
C ALA A 120 -18.18 -7.80 -27.35
N ILE A 121 -17.93 -8.99 -26.81
CA ILE A 121 -18.85 -10.13 -26.96
C ILE A 121 -20.23 -9.78 -26.40
N MET A 122 -20.29 -9.30 -25.16
CA MET A 122 -21.54 -8.85 -24.53
C MET A 122 -22.25 -7.78 -25.38
N ALA A 123 -21.53 -6.76 -25.81
CA ALA A 123 -22.10 -5.65 -26.57
C ALA A 123 -22.57 -6.11 -27.97
N THR A 124 -21.82 -6.97 -28.66
CA THR A 124 -22.17 -7.49 -29.99
C THR A 124 -23.43 -8.35 -29.93
N VAL A 125 -23.54 -9.28 -28.97
CA VAL A 125 -24.74 -10.13 -28.85
C VAL A 125 -25.96 -9.33 -28.40
N SER A 126 -25.77 -8.32 -27.55
CA SER A 126 -26.86 -7.43 -27.13
C SER A 126 -27.34 -6.54 -28.28
N VAL A 127 -26.43 -5.86 -28.98
CA VAL A 127 -26.77 -4.81 -29.96
C VAL A 127 -27.16 -5.38 -31.32
N TYR A 128 -26.46 -6.40 -31.83
CA TYR A 128 -26.70 -6.91 -33.19
C TYR A 128 -27.56 -8.16 -33.23
N GLN A 129 -27.41 -9.02 -32.23
CA GLN A 129 -28.18 -10.25 -32.18
C GLN A 129 -29.47 -10.08 -31.34
N GLY A 130 -29.64 -8.92 -30.69
CA GLY A 130 -30.84 -8.60 -29.93
C GLY A 130 -31.07 -9.52 -28.73
N TRP A 131 -30.00 -10.11 -28.18
CA TRP A 131 -30.12 -11.02 -27.03
C TRP A 131 -30.71 -10.29 -25.82
N ASN A 132 -31.43 -11.05 -24.99
CA ASN A 132 -31.85 -10.58 -23.67
C ASN A 132 -30.64 -10.04 -22.89
N PRO A 133 -30.72 -8.88 -22.22
CA PRO A 133 -29.59 -8.25 -21.55
C PRO A 133 -28.91 -9.16 -20.50
N TRP A 134 -29.68 -9.98 -19.79
CA TRP A 134 -29.13 -10.92 -18.81
C TRP A 134 -28.28 -12.00 -19.49
N LEU A 135 -28.75 -12.51 -20.64
CA LEU A 135 -28.00 -13.50 -21.43
C LEU A 135 -26.77 -12.88 -22.08
N ALA A 136 -26.85 -11.63 -22.52
CA ALA A 136 -25.71 -10.91 -23.08
C ALA A 136 -24.60 -10.71 -22.02
N MET A 137 -24.95 -10.29 -20.81
CA MET A 137 -24.00 -10.18 -19.69
C MET A 137 -23.41 -11.53 -19.32
N LEU A 138 -24.24 -12.57 -19.26
CA LEU A 138 -23.76 -13.93 -18.99
C LEU A 138 -22.79 -14.41 -20.08
N ALA A 139 -23.05 -14.12 -21.35
CA ALA A 139 -22.15 -14.46 -22.45
C ALA A 139 -20.76 -13.79 -22.29
N GLY A 140 -20.72 -12.52 -21.90
CA GLY A 140 -19.46 -11.83 -21.60
C GLY A 140 -18.70 -12.46 -20.42
N LEU A 141 -19.41 -12.81 -19.34
CA LEU A 141 -18.81 -13.47 -18.17
C LEU A 141 -18.27 -14.86 -18.50
N LEU A 142 -19.04 -15.67 -19.25
CA LEU A 142 -18.63 -17.00 -19.68
C LEU A 142 -17.43 -16.95 -20.63
N ALA A 143 -17.37 -15.96 -21.53
CA ALA A 143 -16.21 -15.74 -22.38
C ALA A 143 -14.95 -15.46 -21.54
N GLY A 144 -15.06 -14.59 -20.52
CA GLY A 144 -13.95 -14.30 -19.61
C GLY A 144 -13.49 -15.53 -18.81
N ALA A 145 -14.44 -16.32 -18.30
CA ALA A 145 -14.13 -17.57 -17.61
C ALA A 145 -13.43 -18.60 -18.53
N LEU A 146 -13.91 -18.73 -19.77
CA LEU A 146 -13.31 -19.62 -20.76
C LEU A 146 -11.89 -19.17 -21.15
N ILE A 147 -11.71 -17.87 -21.39
CA ILE A 147 -10.39 -17.30 -21.67
C ILE A 147 -9.44 -17.51 -20.49
N GLY A 148 -9.90 -17.27 -19.26
CA GLY A 148 -9.14 -17.53 -18.04
C GLY A 148 -8.77 -19.01 -17.89
N LEU A 149 -9.67 -19.93 -18.23
CA LEU A 149 -9.39 -21.36 -18.24
C LEU A 149 -8.32 -21.73 -19.27
N VAL A 150 -8.39 -21.16 -20.48
CA VAL A 150 -7.39 -21.38 -21.53
C VAL A 150 -6.01 -20.88 -21.06
N ASN A 151 -5.90 -19.65 -20.57
CA ASN A 151 -4.65 -19.12 -20.02
C ASN A 151 -4.13 -19.99 -18.86
N GLY A 152 -5.03 -20.31 -17.91
CA GLY A 152 -4.73 -21.15 -16.76
C GLY A 152 -4.27 -22.56 -17.16
N PHE A 153 -4.80 -23.12 -18.25
CA PHE A 153 -4.36 -24.41 -18.77
C PHE A 153 -2.90 -24.36 -19.25
N PHE A 154 -2.52 -23.35 -20.04
CA PHE A 154 -1.13 -23.18 -20.50
C PHE A 154 -0.16 -22.95 -19.33
N ILE A 155 -0.59 -22.18 -18.32
CA ILE A 155 0.26 -21.82 -17.19
C ILE A 155 0.35 -22.99 -16.19
N ALA A 156 -0.77 -23.49 -15.69
CA ALA A 156 -0.80 -24.46 -14.61
C ALA A 156 -0.53 -25.91 -15.07
N VAL A 157 -0.98 -26.28 -16.27
CA VAL A 157 -0.83 -27.66 -16.78
C VAL A 157 0.43 -27.80 -17.63
N LEU A 158 0.59 -26.91 -18.61
CA LEU A 158 1.74 -26.97 -19.53
C LEU A 158 3.00 -26.29 -18.98
N ARG A 159 2.90 -25.60 -17.84
CA ARG A 159 4.03 -24.92 -17.16
C ARG A 159 4.76 -23.92 -18.04
N VAL A 160 4.04 -23.28 -18.95
CA VAL A 160 4.58 -22.18 -19.75
C VAL A 160 4.62 -20.92 -18.87
N PRO A 161 5.71 -20.11 -18.89
CA PRO A 161 5.79 -18.89 -18.10
C PRO A 161 4.60 -17.93 -18.36
N SER A 162 3.97 -17.41 -17.29
CA SER A 162 2.74 -16.60 -17.40
C SER A 162 2.92 -15.37 -18.27
N PHE A 163 4.08 -14.73 -18.19
CA PHE A 163 4.40 -13.54 -18.98
C PHE A 163 4.25 -13.82 -20.47
N ILE A 164 4.73 -14.96 -20.95
CA ILE A 164 4.69 -15.34 -22.37
C ILE A 164 3.24 -15.63 -22.77
N VAL A 165 2.53 -16.43 -21.98
CA VAL A 165 1.13 -16.79 -22.24
C VAL A 165 0.24 -15.55 -22.28
N THR A 166 0.40 -14.64 -21.32
CA THR A 166 -0.44 -13.45 -21.19
C THR A 166 -0.06 -12.34 -22.17
N LEU A 167 1.22 -12.21 -22.54
CA LEU A 167 1.61 -11.31 -23.64
C LEU A 167 1.05 -11.81 -24.98
N ALA A 168 1.22 -13.09 -25.31
CA ALA A 168 0.64 -13.68 -26.53
C ALA A 168 -0.90 -13.62 -26.50
N GLY A 169 -1.49 -13.91 -25.34
CA GLY A 169 -2.92 -13.79 -25.08
C GLY A 169 -3.41 -12.36 -25.31
N SER A 170 -2.68 -11.33 -24.86
CA SER A 170 -3.08 -9.94 -25.07
C SER A 170 -3.28 -9.61 -26.56
N ILE A 171 -2.39 -10.10 -27.43
CA ILE A 171 -2.48 -9.92 -28.88
C ILE A 171 -3.65 -10.73 -29.44
N ALA A 172 -3.79 -11.99 -29.02
CA ALA A 172 -4.87 -12.87 -29.47
C ALA A 172 -6.26 -12.34 -29.10
N TYR A 173 -6.46 -11.89 -27.86
CA TYR A 173 -7.74 -11.37 -27.39
C TYR A 173 -8.04 -9.98 -27.95
N SER A 174 -7.02 -9.17 -28.22
CA SER A 174 -7.19 -7.93 -28.99
C SER A 174 -7.61 -8.23 -30.43
N GLY A 175 -7.07 -9.29 -31.05
CA GLY A 175 -7.53 -9.79 -32.34
C GLY A 175 -8.97 -10.30 -32.29
N LEU A 176 -9.33 -11.07 -31.25
CA LEU A 176 -10.69 -11.56 -31.03
C LEU A 176 -11.70 -10.40 -30.91
N LEU A 177 -11.35 -9.37 -30.15
CA LEU A 177 -12.11 -8.12 -30.05
C LEU A 177 -12.42 -7.55 -31.45
N LEU A 178 -11.40 -7.42 -32.31
CA LEU A 178 -11.57 -6.90 -33.67
C LEU A 178 -12.46 -7.80 -34.54
N VAL A 179 -12.33 -9.12 -34.42
CA VAL A 179 -13.18 -10.08 -35.15
C VAL A 179 -14.63 -9.97 -34.69
N VAL A 180 -14.87 -9.88 -33.37
CA VAL A 180 -16.21 -9.78 -32.77
C VAL A 180 -16.89 -8.46 -33.10
N MET A 181 -16.13 -7.36 -33.19
CA MET A 181 -16.64 -6.05 -33.59
C MET A 181 -16.79 -5.91 -35.12
N GLY A 182 -16.08 -6.73 -35.89
CA GLY A 182 -16.14 -6.72 -37.35
C GLY A 182 -15.77 -5.35 -37.93
N ARG A 183 -16.68 -4.74 -38.69
CA ARG A 183 -16.46 -3.42 -39.34
C ARG A 183 -16.74 -2.23 -38.43
N GLN A 184 -17.18 -2.48 -37.20
CA GLN A 184 -17.63 -1.41 -36.32
C GLN A 184 -16.52 -1.01 -35.37
N THR A 185 -16.39 0.29 -35.18
CA THR A 185 -15.41 0.88 -34.27
C THR A 185 -16.03 1.22 -32.91
N THR A 186 -17.37 1.32 -32.84
CA THR A 186 -18.09 1.75 -31.64
C THR A 186 -19.40 0.97 -31.48
N LEU A 187 -19.59 0.40 -30.28
CA LEU A 187 -20.83 -0.29 -29.88
C LEU A 187 -21.57 0.54 -28.84
N VAL A 188 -22.75 1.05 -29.19
CA VAL A 188 -23.60 1.80 -28.27
C VAL A 188 -24.67 0.87 -27.71
N VAL A 189 -24.46 0.40 -26.47
CA VAL A 189 -25.46 -0.41 -25.76
C VAL A 189 -26.62 0.49 -25.33
N ARG A 190 -27.80 0.25 -25.90
CA ARG A 190 -29.02 1.03 -25.65
C ARG A 190 -29.96 0.41 -24.63
N ASP A 191 -29.77 -0.87 -24.31
CA ASP A 191 -30.63 -1.59 -23.38
C ASP A 191 -30.60 -0.94 -21.98
N PRO A 192 -31.77 -0.64 -21.38
CA PRO A 192 -31.83 0.08 -20.11
C PRO A 192 -31.26 -0.73 -18.94
N VAL A 193 -31.35 -2.06 -18.97
CA VAL A 193 -30.81 -2.91 -17.90
C VAL A 193 -29.29 -2.79 -17.87
N ILE A 194 -28.62 -3.04 -19.00
CA ILE A 194 -27.16 -2.94 -19.08
C ILE A 194 -26.70 -1.51 -18.83
N ARG A 195 -27.38 -0.52 -19.44
CA ARG A 195 -27.02 0.89 -19.30
C ARG A 195 -27.16 1.38 -17.86
N SER A 196 -28.13 0.88 -17.10
CA SER A 196 -28.37 1.34 -15.72
C SER A 196 -27.27 0.90 -14.73
N LEU A 197 -26.44 -0.10 -15.07
CA LEU A 197 -25.44 -0.62 -14.14
C LEU A 197 -24.33 0.39 -13.79
N ALA A 198 -24.00 1.30 -14.70
CA ALA A 198 -22.88 2.24 -14.51
C ALA A 198 -23.28 3.62 -13.93
N PRO A 199 -24.32 4.31 -14.43
CA PRO A 199 -24.61 5.69 -14.03
C PRO A 199 -25.73 5.80 -12.98
N THR A 200 -26.28 4.69 -12.47
CA THR A 200 -27.36 4.75 -11.48
C THR A 200 -26.85 5.27 -10.15
N TYR A 201 -27.39 6.41 -9.72
CA TYR A 201 -27.10 6.97 -8.40
C TYR A 201 -27.92 6.25 -7.33
N LEU A 202 -27.25 5.89 -6.23
CA LEU A 202 -27.93 5.42 -5.03
C LEU A 202 -28.70 6.56 -4.36
N ASN A 203 -29.71 6.20 -3.57
CA ASN A 203 -30.36 7.15 -2.66
C ASN A 203 -29.29 7.86 -1.81
N PRO A 204 -29.35 9.18 -1.59
CA PRO A 204 -28.35 9.91 -0.80
C PRO A 204 -28.03 9.27 0.56
N VAL A 205 -29.04 8.73 1.26
CA VAL A 205 -28.84 8.05 2.55
C VAL A 205 -27.96 6.82 2.40
N LEU A 206 -28.17 6.02 1.35
CA LEU A 206 -27.36 4.83 1.07
C LEU A 206 -25.98 5.21 0.52
N GLY A 207 -25.93 6.24 -0.33
CA GLY A 207 -24.69 6.74 -0.93
C GLY A 207 -23.68 7.24 0.11
N TRP A 208 -24.13 7.90 1.17
CA TRP A 208 -23.28 8.30 2.29
C TRP A 208 -23.18 7.21 3.37
N GLY A 209 -24.26 6.48 3.63
CA GLY A 209 -24.33 5.48 4.67
C GLY A 209 -23.37 4.31 4.46
N ILE A 210 -23.32 3.75 3.24
CA ILE A 210 -22.46 2.58 2.95
C ILE A 210 -20.97 2.91 3.16
N PRO A 211 -20.39 3.97 2.56
CA PRO A 211 -18.98 4.30 2.78
C PRO A 211 -18.65 4.60 4.25
N LEU A 212 -19.52 5.29 4.97
CA LEU A 212 -19.31 5.60 6.39
C LEU A 212 -19.32 4.34 7.26
N VAL A 213 -20.24 3.41 7.00
CA VAL A 213 -20.27 2.12 7.70
C VAL A 213 -19.00 1.31 7.38
N CYS A 214 -18.60 1.23 6.11
CA CYS A 214 -17.35 0.57 5.72
C CYS A 214 -16.12 1.19 6.41
N LEU A 215 -16.03 2.52 6.45
CA LEU A 215 -14.95 3.23 7.13
C LEU A 215 -14.97 2.97 8.64
N GLY A 216 -16.15 2.98 9.25
CA GLY A 216 -16.34 2.67 10.67
C GLY A 216 -15.90 1.24 11.01
N LEU A 217 -16.32 0.25 10.22
CA LEU A 217 -15.92 -1.15 10.39
C LEU A 217 -14.40 -1.33 10.20
N TYR A 218 -13.82 -0.67 9.21
CA TYR A 218 -12.38 -0.70 9.00
C TYR A 218 -11.62 -0.07 10.18
N ALA A 219 -12.04 1.12 10.63
CA ALA A 219 -11.45 1.80 11.77
C ALA A 219 -11.57 0.96 13.06
N LEU A 220 -12.72 0.30 13.28
CA LEU A 220 -12.94 -0.63 14.37
C LEU A 220 -12.04 -1.86 14.27
N GLY A 221 -11.86 -2.43 13.07
CA GLY A 221 -10.94 -3.54 12.84
C GLY A 221 -9.49 -3.17 13.17
N VAL A 222 -9.02 -2.02 12.67
CA VAL A 222 -7.69 -1.49 12.98
C VAL A 222 -7.53 -1.20 14.47
N TRP A 223 -8.54 -0.61 15.10
CA TRP A 223 -8.52 -0.34 16.53
C TRP A 223 -8.49 -1.64 17.35
N TYR A 224 -9.30 -2.64 16.98
CA TYR A 224 -9.33 -3.95 17.62
C TYR A 224 -7.99 -4.67 17.49
N GLU A 225 -7.39 -4.66 16.30
CA GLU A 225 -6.05 -5.21 16.07
C GLU A 225 -4.98 -4.49 16.89
N ARG A 226 -5.00 -3.16 16.91
CA ARG A 226 -4.08 -2.36 17.73
C ARG A 226 -4.23 -2.73 19.21
N ARG A 227 -5.46 -2.79 19.71
CA ARG A 227 -5.74 -3.14 21.11
C ARG A 227 -5.31 -4.57 21.44
N ARG A 228 -5.56 -5.53 20.53
CA ARG A 228 -5.11 -6.93 20.66
C ARG A 228 -3.59 -7.02 20.67
N ARG A 229 -2.89 -6.30 19.80
CA ARG A 229 -1.42 -6.23 19.77
C ARG A 229 -0.84 -5.57 21.02
N SER A 230 -1.52 -4.58 21.59
CA SER A 230 -1.12 -3.94 22.85
C SER A 230 -1.36 -4.82 24.09
N GLN A 231 -2.35 -5.71 24.06
CA GLN A 231 -2.64 -6.66 25.15
C GLN A 231 -1.91 -8.00 25.01
N ALA A 232 -1.47 -8.37 23.81
CA ALA A 232 -0.53 -9.44 23.58
C ALA A 232 0.85 -8.99 24.09
N VAL A 233 1.08 -9.15 25.40
CA VAL A 233 2.41 -9.07 26.00
C VAL A 233 3.30 -10.03 25.23
N VAL A 234 4.12 -9.51 24.33
CA VAL A 234 5.16 -10.30 23.68
C VAL A 234 6.12 -10.67 24.81
N PRO A 235 6.31 -11.95 25.17
CA PRO A 235 7.35 -12.34 26.11
C PRO A 235 8.67 -12.29 25.37
N PHE A 236 9.09 -11.10 24.95
CA PHE A 236 10.43 -10.85 24.47
C PHE A 236 11.31 -10.68 25.70
N GLY A 237 11.78 -11.81 26.23
CA GLY A 237 13.08 -11.83 26.86
C GLY A 237 14.09 -11.41 25.81
N ILE A 238 14.44 -10.13 25.76
CA ILE A 238 15.64 -9.69 25.07
C ILE A 238 16.78 -10.29 25.90
N PRO A 239 17.52 -11.31 25.43
CA PRO A 239 18.72 -11.71 26.16
C PRO A 239 19.62 -10.47 26.24
N PRO A 240 20.16 -10.14 27.43
CA PRO A 240 21.02 -8.97 27.58
C PRO A 240 22.12 -9.04 26.52
N LYS A 241 22.42 -7.88 25.89
CA LYS A 241 23.48 -7.75 24.89
C LYS A 241 24.74 -8.45 25.41
N ARG A 242 25.03 -9.63 24.88
CA ARG A 242 26.29 -10.31 25.17
C ARG A 242 27.38 -9.40 24.63
N HIS A 243 28.21 -8.85 25.50
CA HIS A 243 29.40 -8.12 25.10
C HIS A 243 30.23 -9.04 24.19
N TYR A 244 30.24 -8.77 22.89
CA TYR A 244 31.18 -9.39 21.96
C TYR A 244 32.53 -8.70 22.11
N SER A 245 33.15 -8.89 23.28
CA SER A 245 34.58 -8.66 23.47
C SER A 245 35.28 -9.98 23.15
N LEU A 246 36.11 -9.96 22.09
CA LEU A 246 37.16 -10.92 21.75
C LEU A 246 36.76 -12.21 21.00
N LEU A 247 36.28 -12.05 19.76
CA LEU A 247 36.68 -12.97 18.71
C LEU A 247 37.65 -12.21 17.80
N GLU A 248 38.95 -12.38 18.04
CA GLU A 248 39.95 -11.93 17.09
C GLU A 248 39.72 -12.65 15.75
N PRO A 249 39.76 -11.94 14.62
CA PRO A 249 39.65 -12.59 13.32
C PRO A 249 40.83 -13.56 13.12
N PRO A 250 40.61 -14.74 12.51
CA PRO A 250 41.69 -15.68 12.23
C PRO A 250 42.75 -15.01 11.33
N PRO A 251 44.05 -15.31 11.53
CA PRO A 251 45.10 -14.69 10.76
C PRO A 251 44.93 -15.00 9.27
N LEU A 252 44.93 -13.96 8.46
CA LEU A 252 44.90 -14.07 7.00
C LEU A 252 46.15 -14.83 6.56
N GLN A 253 45.96 -16.06 6.08
CA GLN A 253 47.00 -16.75 5.34
C GLN A 253 47.16 -16.02 3.99
N SER A 254 48.32 -15.40 3.81
CA SER A 254 48.72 -14.80 2.54
C SER A 254 48.83 -15.89 1.48
N PHE A 255 48.00 -15.79 0.44
CA PHE A 255 48.28 -16.42 -0.86
C PHE A 255 49.16 -15.50 -1.69
#